data_AF-A0A1Q1FMA0-F1
#
_entry.id   AF-A0A1Q1FMA0-F1
#
_cell.length_a   1.000
_cell.length_b   1.000
_cell.length_c   1.000
_cell.angle_alpha   90.00
_cell.angle_beta   90.00
_cell.angle_gamma   90.00
#
_symmetry.space_group_name_H-M   'P 1'
#
loop_
_entity.id
_entity.type
_entity.pdbx_description
1 polymer ?
#
loop_
_entity_poly.entity_id
_entity_poly.type
_entity_poly.pdbx_seq_one_letter_code
_entity_poly.pdbx_strand_id
1 'polypeptide(L)'
;MRPRVEGMNEVDDAVLEFFAAQEDGVALPPTVVWYNLHDRLEVIDKSRDTVARRMRKLTDRGLLSKVSEERGYYQMTTKGRDYLAGDLKADDLRIDDK
;
A
#
# COMPACT_ATOMS: atom_id res chain seq x y z
N MET A 1 -18.00 -3.64 -2.00
CA MET A 1 -17.12 -4.29 -3.01
C MET A 1 -16.02 -3.29 -3.32
N ARG A 2 -14.74 -3.67 -3.20
CA ARG A 2 -13.65 -2.72 -3.48
C ARG A 2 -13.68 -2.29 -4.95
N PRO A 3 -13.40 -1.00 -5.26
CA PRO A 3 -13.38 -0.54 -6.64
C PRO A 3 -12.27 -1.26 -7.41
N ARG A 4 -12.57 -1.72 -8.63
CA ARG A 4 -11.52 -2.18 -9.55
C ARG A 4 -10.76 -0.97 -10.04
N VAL A 5 -9.46 -0.92 -9.76
CA VAL A 5 -8.61 0.18 -10.20
C VAL A 5 -7.58 -0.32 -11.19
N GLU A 6 -7.51 0.33 -12.34
CA GLU A 6 -6.49 0.03 -13.35
C GLU A 6 -5.08 0.17 -12.74
N GLY A 7 -4.22 -0.82 -13.01
CA GLY A 7 -2.84 -0.86 -12.53
C GLY A 7 -2.64 -1.30 -11.07
N MET A 8 -3.71 -1.53 -10.29
CA MET A 8 -3.63 -2.22 -9.01
C MET A 8 -3.73 -3.73 -9.18
N ASN A 9 -3.05 -4.46 -8.30
CA ASN A 9 -3.05 -5.92 -8.26
C ASN A 9 -3.11 -6.43 -6.81
N GLU A 10 -3.11 -7.75 -6.67
CA GLU A 10 -3.25 -8.45 -5.38
C GLU A 10 -2.20 -8.05 -4.34
N VAL A 11 -1.01 -7.63 -4.78
CA VAL A 11 0.08 -7.20 -3.92
C VAL A 11 -0.24 -5.84 -3.27
N ASP A 12 -0.93 -4.95 -3.99
CA ASP A 12 -1.33 -3.66 -3.42
C ASP A 12 -2.33 -3.83 -2.29
N ASP A 13 -3.32 -4.69 -2.51
CA ASP A 13 -4.35 -4.98 -1.51
C ASP A 13 -3.70 -5.61 -0.27
N ALA A 14 -2.82 -6.61 -0.45
CA ALA A 14 -2.11 -7.23 0.67
C ALA A 14 -1.26 -6.22 1.47
N VAL A 15 -0.59 -5.28 0.79
CA VAL A 15 0.17 -4.22 1.46
C VAL A 15 -0.75 -3.30 2.25
N LEU A 16 -1.85 -2.84 1.67
CA LEU A 16 -2.79 -1.94 2.35
C LEU A 16 -3.46 -2.64 3.54
N GLU A 17 -3.88 -3.89 3.38
CA GLU A 17 -4.44 -4.69 4.47
C GLU A 17 -3.45 -4.88 5.62
N PHE A 18 -2.17 -5.13 5.29
CA PHE A 18 -1.12 -5.23 6.31
C PHE A 18 -0.96 -3.94 7.11
N PHE A 19 -0.96 -2.78 6.46
CA PHE A 19 -0.92 -1.49 7.15
C PHE A 19 -2.20 -1.23 7.96
N ALA A 20 -3.37 -1.60 7.45
CA ALA A 20 -4.65 -1.41 8.14
C ALA A 20 -4.78 -2.25 9.41
N ALA A 21 -4.06 -3.38 9.48
CA ALA A 21 -4.00 -4.23 10.67
C ALA A 21 -3.07 -3.69 11.77
N GLN A 22 -2.33 -2.61 11.53
CA GLN A 22 -1.46 -1.97 12.52
C GLN A 22 -2.20 -0.85 13.27
N GLU A 23 -1.62 -0.40 14.37
CA GLU A 23 -2.08 0.81 15.05
C GLU A 23 -1.96 2.04 14.14
N ASP A 24 -2.85 3.01 14.35
CA ASP A 24 -2.86 4.26 13.60
C ASP A 24 -1.56 5.03 13.82
N GLY A 25 -0.94 5.49 12.73
CA GLY A 25 0.32 6.23 12.79
C GLY A 25 1.58 5.37 12.62
N VAL A 26 1.46 4.04 12.59
CA VAL A 26 2.61 3.15 12.40
C VAL A 26 3.24 3.36 11.01
N ALA A 27 4.54 3.67 11.01
CA ALA A 27 5.33 3.83 9.80
C ALA A 27 6.30 2.65 9.63
N LEU A 28 6.31 2.02 8.46
CA LEU A 28 7.08 0.80 8.18
C LEU A 28 7.90 0.92 6.89
N PRO A 29 9.13 0.36 6.86
CA PRO A 29 9.92 0.31 5.65
C PRO A 29 9.54 -0.92 4.78
N PRO A 30 9.78 -0.88 3.46
CA PRO A 30 9.43 -1.97 2.54
C PRO A 30 9.98 -3.33 2.94
N THR A 31 11.18 -3.39 3.54
CA THR A 31 11.78 -4.64 4.00
C THR A 31 10.94 -5.34 5.07
N VAL A 32 10.36 -4.58 6.01
CA VAL A 32 9.52 -5.14 7.08
C VAL A 32 8.18 -5.62 6.52
N VAL A 33 7.59 -4.83 5.62
CA VAL A 33 6.33 -5.20 4.94
C VAL A 33 6.53 -6.48 4.12
N TRP A 34 7.59 -6.54 3.31
CA TRP A 34 7.92 -7.72 2.52
C TRP A 34 8.16 -8.96 3.39
N TYR A 35 8.98 -8.86 4.44
CA TYR A 35 9.25 -10.00 5.32
C TYR A 35 7.97 -10.59 5.91
N ASN A 36 7.04 -9.73 6.34
CA ASN A 36 5.78 -10.20 6.89
C ASN A 36 4.89 -10.83 5.82
N LEU A 37 4.72 -10.20 4.65
CA LEU A 37 3.82 -10.68 3.62
C LEU A 37 4.34 -11.94 2.88
N HIS A 38 5.66 -12.04 2.69
CA HIS A 38 6.30 -13.11 1.92
C HIS A 38 6.80 -14.24 2.83
N ASP A 39 7.74 -13.95 3.73
CA ASP A 39 8.44 -14.99 4.50
C ASP A 39 7.63 -15.51 5.69
N ARG A 40 6.83 -14.65 6.33
CA ARG A 40 6.13 -14.98 7.58
C ARG A 40 4.69 -15.44 7.36
N LEU A 41 3.92 -14.70 6.56
CA LEU A 41 2.49 -14.95 6.35
C LEU A 41 2.21 -15.69 5.04
N GLU A 42 3.20 -15.77 4.13
CA GLU A 42 3.09 -16.47 2.84
C GLU A 42 1.87 -16.05 2.00
N VAL A 43 1.45 -14.78 2.12
CA VAL A 43 0.29 -14.22 1.39
C VAL A 43 0.67 -13.72 0.00
N ILE A 44 1.95 -13.45 -0.24
CA ILE A 44 2.48 -13.09 -1.57
C ILE A 44 3.73 -13.89 -1.89
N ASP A 45 3.89 -14.25 -3.16
CA ASP A 45 5.14 -14.77 -3.72
C ASP A 45 5.76 -13.72 -4.67
N LYS A 46 6.31 -12.67 -4.08
CA LYS A 46 6.95 -11.54 -4.77
C LYS A 46 8.20 -11.07 -4.04
N SER A 47 9.16 -10.60 -4.83
CA SER A 47 10.41 -10.04 -4.31
C SER A 47 10.19 -8.77 -3.48
N ARG A 48 11.12 -8.50 -2.56
CA ARG A 48 11.18 -7.25 -1.79
C ARG A 48 11.13 -6.00 -2.67
N ASP A 49 11.85 -6.03 -3.80
CA ASP A 49 11.90 -4.90 -4.73
C ASP A 49 10.54 -4.66 -5.43
N THR A 50 9.78 -5.73 -5.66
CA THR A 50 8.39 -5.63 -6.13
C THR A 50 7.52 -4.94 -5.10
N VAL A 51 7.58 -5.35 -3.84
CA VAL A 51 6.83 -4.72 -2.73
C VAL A 51 7.20 -3.24 -2.60
N ALA A 52 8.50 -2.91 -2.61
CA ALA A 52 8.95 -1.53 -2.55
C ALA A 52 8.43 -0.68 -3.72
N ARG A 53 8.38 -1.25 -4.94
CA ARG A 53 7.79 -0.57 -6.10
C ARG A 53 6.28 -0.37 -5.96
N ARG A 54 5.55 -1.37 -5.44
CA ARG A 54 4.10 -1.25 -5.18
C ARG A 54 3.81 -0.17 -4.14
N MET A 55 4.57 -0.13 -3.03
CA MET A 55 4.43 0.90 -2.00
C MET A 55 4.63 2.33 -2.55
N ARG A 56 5.58 2.52 -3.49
CA ARG A 56 5.72 3.80 -4.19
C ARG A 56 4.48 4.15 -5.02
N LYS A 57 3.97 3.21 -5.84
CA LYS A 57 2.73 3.42 -6.62
C LYS A 57 1.51 3.72 -5.73
N LEU A 58 1.42 3.08 -4.57
CA LEU A 58 0.38 3.36 -3.59
C LEU A 58 0.51 4.76 -2.98
N THR A 59 1.76 5.24 -2.82
CA THR A 59 2.05 6.62 -2.39
C THR A 59 1.66 7.62 -3.47
N ASP A 60 1.97 7.34 -4.74
CA ASP A 60 1.58 8.19 -5.88
C ASP A 60 0.04 8.32 -5.99
N ARG A 61 -0.70 7.32 -5.52
CA ARG A 61 -2.17 7.31 -5.43
C ARG A 61 -2.73 7.96 -4.16
N GLY A 62 -1.87 8.33 -3.22
CA GLY A 62 -2.24 8.86 -1.90
C GLY A 62 -2.84 7.82 -0.95
N LEU A 63 -2.68 6.52 -1.22
CA LEU A 63 -3.16 5.42 -0.37
C LEU A 63 -2.16 5.08 0.75
N LEU A 64 -0.88 5.35 0.49
CA LEU A 64 0.17 5.44 1.50
C LEU A 64 0.77 6.84 1.47
N SER A 65 1.51 7.20 2.52
CA SER A 65 2.33 8.40 2.57
C SER A 65 3.74 8.03 3.00
N LYS A 66 4.75 8.62 2.36
CA LYS A 66 6.15 8.50 2.78
C LYS A 66 6.41 9.56 3.86
N VAL A 67 6.72 9.13 5.08
CA VAL A 67 6.83 10.02 6.26
C VAL A 67 8.25 10.49 6.55
N SER A 68 9.24 9.97 5.82
CA SER A 68 10.63 10.43 5.89
C SER A 68 11.23 10.40 4.49
N GLU A 69 11.80 11.51 4.05
CA GLU A 69 12.40 11.56 2.71
C GLU A 69 13.71 10.77 2.62
N GLU A 70 14.51 10.83 3.68
CA GLU A 70 15.78 10.12 3.80
C GLU A 70 15.60 8.63 4.07
N ARG A 71 14.59 8.27 4.86
CA ARG A 71 14.35 6.90 5.29
C ARG A 71 13.05 6.43 4.67
N GLY A 72 13.09 5.37 3.85
CA GLY A 72 11.91 4.87 3.13
C GLY A 72 10.85 4.23 4.03
N TYR A 73 10.25 5.00 4.93
CA TYR A 73 9.16 4.64 5.82
C TYR A 73 7.84 5.15 5.25
N TYR A 74 6.85 4.28 5.25
CA TYR A 74 5.53 4.54 4.70
C TYR A 74 4.48 4.35 5.78
N GLN A 75 3.39 5.11 5.71
CA GLN A 75 2.27 5.07 6.64
C GLN A 75 0.95 5.02 5.88
N MET A 76 -0.06 4.38 6.47
CA MET A 76 -1.43 4.40 5.98
C MET A 76 -2.02 5.81 5.98
N THR A 77 -2.72 6.19 4.91
CA THR A 77 -3.51 7.42 4.84
C THR A 77 -4.99 7.15 5.12
N THR A 78 -5.78 8.19 5.39
CA THR A 78 -7.25 8.08 5.46
C THR A 78 -7.82 7.51 4.15
N LYS A 79 -7.36 8.03 3.00
CA LYS A 79 -7.75 7.54 1.67
C LYS A 79 -7.46 6.04 1.48
N GLY A 80 -6.33 5.55 2.00
CA GLY A 80 -6.01 4.13 1.99
C GLY A 80 -7.01 3.26 2.75
N ARG A 81 -7.54 3.76 3.88
CA ARG A 81 -8.59 3.07 4.65
C ARG A 81 -9.94 3.10 3.94
N ASP A 82 -10.31 4.25 3.40
CA ASP A 82 -11.56 4.43 2.65
C ASP A 82 -11.59 3.52 1.41
N TYR A 83 -10.44 3.35 0.74
CA TYR A 83 -10.27 2.37 -0.34
C TYR A 83 -10.61 0.95 0.12
N LEU A 84 -10.06 0.50 1.25
CA LEU A 84 -10.27 -0.85 1.78
C LEU A 84 -11.72 -1.09 2.22
N ALA A 85 -12.38 -0.05 2.77
CA ALA A 85 -13.80 -0.06 3.12
C ALA A 85 -14.72 -0.13 1.88
N GLY A 86 -14.20 0.27 0.71
CA GLY A 86 -14.96 0.34 -0.54
C GLY A 86 -15.76 1.63 -0.68
N ASP A 87 -15.37 2.68 0.06
CA ASP A 87 -16.05 3.97 0.11
C ASP A 87 -15.55 4.95 -0.97
N LEU A 88 -14.52 4.57 -1.74
CA LEU A 88 -13.98 5.36 -2.84
C LEU A 88 -14.49 4.91 -4.21
N LYS A 89 -14.64 5.88 -5.13
CA LYS A 89 -14.88 5.58 -6.55
C LYS A 89 -13.55 5.34 -7.25
N ALA A 90 -13.59 4.57 -8.34
CA ALA A 90 -12.37 4.26 -9.12
C ALA A 90 -11.67 5.52 -9.67
N ASP A 91 -12.44 6.56 -9.97
CA ASP A 91 -11.90 7.85 -10.46
C ASP A 91 -11.03 8.56 -9.42
N ASP A 92 -11.29 8.35 -8.12
CA ASP A 92 -10.52 8.95 -7.03
C ASP A 92 -9.10 8.34 -6.91
N LEU A 93 -8.83 7.25 -7.62
CA LEU A 93 -7.63 6.41 -7.47
C LEU A 93 -6.70 6.46 -8.68
N ARG A 94 -6.99 7.32 -9.66
CA ARG A 94 -6.11 7.56 -10.81
C ARG A 94 -4.85 8.30 -10.36
N ILE A 95 -3.73 7.95 -10.97
CA ILE A 95 -2.50 8.73 -10.90
C ILE A 95 -2.62 9.73 -12.05
N ASP A 96 -2.54 11.03 -11.77
CA ASP A 96 -2.48 12.03 -12.82
C ASP A 96 -1.18 11.80 -13.62
N ASP A 97 -1.30 11.53 -14.92
CA ASP A 97 -0.16 11.44 -15.83
C ASP A 97 0.56 12.80 -15.83
N LYS A 98 1.73 12.86 -15.19
CA LYS A 98 2.59 14.04 -15.15
C LYS A 98 3.82 13.84 -16.03
#